data_AF-A0A523PW73-F1
#
_entry.id   AF-A0A523PW73-F1
#
_cell.length_a   1.000
_cell.length_b   1.000
_cell.length_c   1.000
_cell.angle_alpha   90.00
_cell.angle_beta   90.00
_cell.angle_gamma   90.00
#
_symmetry.space_group_name_H-M   'P 1'
#
loop_
_entity.id
_entity.type
_entity.pdbx_description
1 polymer ?
#
loop_
_entity_poly.entity_id
_entity_poly.type
_entity_poly.pdbx_seq_one_letter_code
_entity_poly.pdbx_strand_id
1 'polypeptide(L)'
;MLRPYNFPYSKIQKVQSFVNHVMLDVVFNAKNIAAADFTSALVLPKYRHLIDDINQDYILDPLNEAFVICKTLNRSQIKLLKTAVHNNNKIRELCNGTIQPVKYDQIEAISSDLKNALKLFCDCLYDNCIKLEPFYSTFEDINKYYKTIVKKSSVCKCCGIHKVLTQFHTHRSALDHYLPRKYYPFNSLNFKNLIPICDICNICITKRIKNKT
;
A
#
# COMPACT_ATOMS: atom_id res chain seq x y z
N MET A 1 -13.56 8.60 27.22
CA MET A 1 -13.37 7.24 26.66
C MET A 1 -12.84 7.36 25.23
N LEU A 2 -11.60 6.94 24.97
CA LEU A 2 -11.07 6.82 23.61
C LEU A 2 -11.81 5.68 22.92
N ARG A 3 -12.67 6.00 21.94
CA ARG A 3 -13.37 4.97 21.17
C ARG A 3 -12.42 4.41 20.11
N PRO A 4 -12.31 3.07 19.96
CA PRO A 4 -11.56 2.48 18.86
C PRO A 4 -12.08 3.02 17.52
N TYR A 5 -11.16 3.36 16.60
CA TYR A 5 -11.57 3.78 15.27
C TYR A 5 -12.19 2.58 14.54
N ASN A 6 -13.46 2.70 14.20
CA ASN A 6 -14.17 1.66 13.46
C ASN A 6 -14.01 1.91 11.96
N PHE A 7 -13.35 0.97 11.28
CA PHE A 7 -13.20 0.99 9.84
C PHE A 7 -14.44 0.38 9.20
N PRO A 8 -15.31 1.17 8.53
CA PRO A 8 -16.41 0.58 7.78
C PRO A 8 -15.85 -0.26 6.64
N TYR A 9 -16.60 -1.29 6.26
CA TYR A 9 -16.31 -2.01 5.03
C TYR A 9 -16.43 -1.05 3.83
N SER A 10 -15.48 -1.15 2.91
CA SER A 10 -15.50 -0.42 1.63
C SER A 10 -14.84 -1.27 0.57
N LYS A 11 -15.35 -1.19 -0.66
CA LYS A 11 -14.83 -1.95 -1.80
C LYS A 11 -13.39 -1.55 -2.14
N ILE A 12 -12.95 -0.34 -1.79
CA ILE A 12 -11.56 0.11 -1.96
C ILE A 12 -10.55 -0.79 -1.22
N GLN A 13 -10.96 -1.37 -0.08
CA GLN A 13 -10.12 -2.25 0.74
C GLN A 13 -9.70 -3.51 -0.02
N LYS A 14 -10.43 -3.90 -1.07
CA LYS A 14 -10.09 -5.05 -1.91
C LYS A 14 -8.89 -4.83 -2.82
N VAL A 15 -8.36 -3.60 -2.92
CA VAL A 15 -7.12 -3.36 -3.66
C VAL A 15 -5.95 -4.15 -3.07
N GLN A 16 -5.96 -4.41 -1.75
CA GLN A 16 -4.96 -5.27 -1.11
C GLN A 16 -5.00 -6.71 -1.65
N SER A 17 -6.16 -7.19 -2.13
CA SER A 17 -6.26 -8.50 -2.78
C SER A 17 -5.52 -8.54 -4.12
N PHE A 18 -5.51 -7.43 -4.87
CA PHE A 18 -4.68 -7.31 -6.08
C PHE A 18 -3.18 -7.36 -5.72
N VAL A 19 -2.75 -6.55 -4.74
CA VAL A 19 -1.35 -6.55 -4.27
C VAL A 19 -0.93 -7.94 -3.79
N ASN A 20 -1.75 -8.60 -2.97
CA ASN A 20 -1.47 -9.93 -2.47
C ASN A 20 -1.35 -10.95 -3.60
N HIS A 21 -2.25 -10.91 -4.59
CA HIS A 21 -2.20 -11.82 -5.73
C HIS A 21 -0.92 -11.62 -6.54
N VAL A 22 -0.65 -10.39 -6.99
CA VAL A 22 0.53 -10.08 -7.81
C VAL A 22 1.81 -10.45 -7.08
N MET A 23 1.92 -10.13 -5.79
CA MET A 23 3.13 -10.40 -5.03
C MET A 23 3.30 -11.88 -4.66
N LEU A 24 2.28 -12.51 -4.08
CA LEU A 24 2.41 -13.85 -3.50
C LEU A 24 2.31 -14.97 -4.55
N ASP A 25 1.39 -14.80 -5.51
CA ASP A 25 1.05 -15.86 -6.47
C ASP A 25 1.89 -15.76 -7.74
N VAL A 26 2.38 -14.56 -8.08
CA VAL A 26 3.14 -14.30 -9.31
C VAL A 26 4.60 -13.94 -9.00
N VAL A 27 4.88 -12.73 -8.49
CA VAL A 27 6.27 -12.22 -8.33
C VAL A 27 7.12 -13.10 -7.40
N PHE A 28 6.64 -13.42 -6.20
CA PHE A 28 7.39 -14.27 -5.25
C PHE A 28 7.25 -15.77 -5.54
N ASN A 29 6.56 -16.12 -6.62
CA ASN A 29 6.47 -17.45 -7.17
C ASN A 29 7.20 -17.57 -8.51
N ALA A 30 7.90 -16.53 -8.96
CA ALA A 30 8.50 -16.43 -10.29
C ALA A 30 9.41 -17.60 -10.66
N LYS A 31 10.12 -18.19 -9.68
CA LYS A 31 10.96 -19.37 -9.88
C LYS A 31 10.20 -20.61 -10.37
N ASN A 32 8.90 -20.69 -10.10
CA ASN A 32 8.01 -21.77 -10.52
C ASN A 32 7.22 -21.42 -11.80
N ILE A 33 7.49 -20.26 -12.40
CA ILE A 33 6.80 -19.76 -13.60
C ILE A 33 7.78 -19.80 -14.77
N ALA A 34 7.35 -20.42 -15.87
CA ALA A 34 8.19 -20.62 -17.06
C ALA A 34 8.55 -19.30 -17.76
N ALA A 35 7.63 -18.33 -17.78
CA ALA A 35 7.82 -17.03 -18.43
C ALA A 35 9.11 -16.34 -17.96
N ALA A 36 9.90 -15.81 -18.89
CA ALA A 36 11.13 -15.09 -18.60
C ALA A 36 10.84 -13.79 -17.85
N ASP A 37 9.85 -13.04 -18.35
CA ASP A 37 9.46 -11.72 -17.89
C ASP A 37 8.05 -11.71 -17.33
N PHE A 38 7.75 -10.68 -16.54
CA PHE A 38 6.40 -10.41 -16.07
C PHE A 38 5.56 -9.80 -17.19
N THR A 39 4.34 -10.30 -17.33
CA THR A 39 3.30 -9.68 -18.17
C THR A 39 1.96 -9.77 -17.46
N SER A 40 0.99 -8.95 -17.85
CA SER A 40 -0.38 -9.03 -17.33
C SER A 40 -1.04 -10.38 -17.59
N ALA A 41 -0.58 -11.17 -18.57
CA ALA A 41 -1.08 -12.51 -18.80
C ALA A 41 -0.88 -13.46 -17.60
N LEU A 42 0.12 -13.18 -16.74
CA LEU A 42 0.43 -13.96 -15.54
C LEU A 42 -0.52 -13.68 -14.37
N VAL A 43 -1.29 -12.59 -14.41
CA VAL A 43 -2.25 -12.24 -13.35
C VAL A 43 -3.66 -12.72 -13.69
N LEU A 44 -4.52 -12.82 -12.68
CA LEU A 44 -5.93 -13.13 -12.86
C LEU A 44 -6.57 -12.18 -13.91
N PRO A 45 -7.40 -12.68 -14.84
CA PRO A 45 -7.99 -11.88 -15.92
C PRO A 45 -8.63 -10.57 -15.46
N LYS A 46 -9.32 -10.60 -14.31
CA LYS A 46 -9.97 -9.43 -13.69
C LYS A 46 -9.02 -8.31 -13.21
N TYR A 47 -7.72 -8.53 -13.26
CA TYR A 47 -6.69 -7.58 -12.82
C TYR A 47 -5.78 -7.11 -13.96
N ARG A 48 -5.96 -7.63 -15.18
CA ARG A 48 -5.09 -7.30 -16.31
C ARG A 48 -5.17 -5.82 -16.68
N HIS A 49 -6.37 -5.27 -16.72
CA HIS A 49 -6.60 -3.85 -16.98
C HIS A 49 -6.00 -2.92 -15.91
N LEU A 50 -5.77 -3.42 -14.68
CA LEU A 50 -5.04 -2.67 -13.65
C LEU A 50 -3.53 -2.54 -13.95
N ILE A 51 -3.04 -3.24 -14.97
CA ILE A 51 -1.66 -3.24 -15.43
C ILE A 51 -1.59 -2.64 -16.83
N ASP A 52 -2.41 -3.14 -17.75
CA ASP A 52 -2.37 -2.80 -19.19
C ASP A 52 -2.84 -1.36 -19.48
N ASP A 53 -3.82 -0.86 -18.71
CA ASP A 53 -4.43 0.45 -18.95
C ASP A 53 -3.81 1.56 -18.07
N ILE A 54 -2.65 1.30 -17.47
CA ILE A 54 -1.92 2.21 -16.59
C ILE A 54 -0.53 2.46 -17.17
N ASN A 55 0.07 3.62 -16.87
CA ASN A 55 1.46 3.88 -17.25
C ASN A 55 2.36 2.73 -16.77
N GLN A 56 3.11 2.15 -17.70
CA GLN A 56 4.01 1.02 -17.48
C GLN A 56 5.05 1.33 -16.39
N ASP A 57 5.54 2.57 -16.32
CA ASP A 57 6.48 3.05 -15.29
C ASP A 57 5.96 2.85 -13.86
N TYR A 58 4.63 2.85 -13.68
CA TYR A 58 4.00 2.76 -12.36
C TYR A 58 3.80 1.33 -11.88
N ILE A 59 3.58 0.40 -12.81
CA ILE A 59 3.12 -0.96 -12.49
C ILE A 59 3.92 -2.00 -13.26
N LEU A 60 3.86 -2.01 -14.58
CA LEU A 60 4.45 -3.09 -15.37
C LEU A 60 5.95 -3.21 -15.16
N ASP A 61 6.68 -2.11 -15.29
CA ASP A 61 8.14 -2.10 -15.21
C ASP A 61 8.67 -2.50 -13.82
N PRO A 62 8.22 -1.89 -12.71
CA PRO A 62 8.68 -2.30 -11.39
C PRO A 62 8.24 -3.73 -11.03
N LEU A 63 7.10 -4.22 -11.54
CA LEU A 63 6.72 -5.62 -11.36
C LEU A 63 7.61 -6.56 -12.15
N ASN A 64 7.97 -6.20 -13.38
CA ASN A 64 8.87 -6.98 -14.20
C ASN A 64 10.26 -7.10 -13.59
N GLU A 65 10.83 -5.97 -13.16
CA GLU A 65 12.12 -5.95 -12.47
C GLU A 65 12.10 -6.84 -11.22
N ALA A 66 11.09 -6.67 -10.36
CA ALA A 66 10.95 -7.50 -9.17
C ALA A 66 10.77 -8.99 -9.50
N PHE A 67 10.00 -9.32 -10.54
CA PHE A 67 9.76 -10.69 -10.99
C PHE A 67 11.04 -11.37 -11.45
N VAL A 68 11.80 -10.72 -12.34
CA VAL A 68 13.08 -11.24 -12.87
C VAL A 68 14.07 -11.49 -11.73
N ILE A 69 14.21 -10.53 -10.81
CA ILE A 69 15.07 -10.71 -9.62
C ILE A 69 14.59 -11.90 -8.78
N CYS A 70 13.28 -12.00 -8.52
CA CYS A 70 12.70 -13.08 -7.71
C CYS A 70 12.91 -14.48 -8.29
N LYS A 71 13.15 -14.64 -9.59
CA LYS A 71 13.52 -15.96 -10.17
C LYS A 71 14.86 -16.48 -9.63
N THR A 72 15.78 -15.58 -9.28
CA THR A 72 17.14 -15.91 -8.82
C THR A 72 17.22 -16.17 -7.32
N LEU A 73 16.23 -15.70 -6.55
CA LEU A 73 16.28 -15.75 -5.09
C LEU A 73 16.17 -17.17 -4.53
N ASN A 74 16.77 -17.35 -3.36
CA ASN A 74 16.68 -18.59 -2.61
C ASN A 74 15.40 -18.64 -1.74
N ARG A 75 15.15 -19.80 -1.13
CA ARG A 75 13.92 -20.04 -0.35
C ARG A 75 13.78 -19.13 0.87
N SER A 76 14.88 -18.80 1.57
CA SER A 76 14.80 -17.96 2.78
C SER A 76 14.53 -16.49 2.42
N GLN A 77 15.12 -15.99 1.33
CA GLN A 77 14.85 -14.65 0.79
C GLN A 77 13.38 -14.51 0.37
N ILE A 78 12.85 -15.47 -0.40
CA ILE A 78 11.42 -15.49 -0.76
C ILE A 78 10.51 -15.57 0.48
N LYS A 79 10.89 -16.36 1.49
CA LYS A 79 10.14 -16.44 2.75
C LYS A 79 10.08 -15.09 3.45
N LEU A 80 11.17 -14.31 3.47
CA LEU A 80 11.18 -12.96 4.03
C LEU A 80 10.20 -12.04 3.28
N LEU A 81 10.20 -12.06 1.94
CA LEU A 81 9.30 -11.24 1.13
C LEU A 81 7.82 -11.59 1.35
N LYS A 82 7.48 -12.88 1.39
CA LYS A 82 6.12 -13.33 1.74
C LYS A 82 5.74 -12.91 3.16
N THR A 83 6.67 -13.02 4.10
CA THR A 83 6.47 -12.54 5.48
C THR A 83 6.21 -11.04 5.51
N ALA A 84 6.90 -10.24 4.69
CA ALA A 84 6.66 -8.80 4.59
C ALA A 84 5.22 -8.49 4.15
N VAL A 85 4.71 -9.15 3.10
CA VAL A 85 3.32 -8.97 2.63
C VAL A 85 2.32 -9.33 3.73
N HIS A 86 2.52 -10.45 4.42
CA HIS A 86 1.59 -10.91 5.45
C HIS A 86 1.65 -10.07 6.73
N ASN A 87 2.83 -9.86 7.28
CA ASN A 87 3.00 -9.21 8.58
C ASN A 87 2.73 -7.71 8.48
N ASN A 88 3.27 -7.01 7.47
CA ASN A 88 3.12 -5.55 7.37
C ASN A 88 1.66 -5.09 7.16
N ASN A 89 0.76 -6.03 6.85
CA ASN A 89 -0.67 -5.79 6.68
C ASN A 89 -1.54 -6.12 7.90
N LYS A 90 -0.96 -6.69 8.96
CA LYS A 90 -1.61 -6.97 10.25
C LYS A 90 -1.49 -5.74 11.17
N ILE A 91 -2.15 -4.65 10.77
CA ILE A 91 -1.98 -3.32 11.38
C ILE A 91 -2.26 -3.32 12.88
N ARG A 92 -3.28 -4.04 13.33
CA ARG A 92 -3.66 -4.08 14.76
C ARG A 92 -2.57 -4.76 15.59
N GLU A 93 -2.08 -5.90 15.12
CA GLU A 93 -1.04 -6.69 15.75
C GLU A 93 0.28 -5.92 15.81
N LEU A 94 0.63 -5.20 14.75
CA LEU A 94 1.79 -4.31 14.71
C LEU A 94 1.66 -3.15 15.70
N CYS A 95 0.51 -2.48 15.75
CA CYS A 95 0.25 -1.41 16.72
C CYS A 95 0.27 -1.92 18.17
N ASN A 96 -0.11 -3.18 18.40
CA ASN A 96 -0.04 -3.82 19.70
C ASN A 96 1.36 -4.38 20.04
N GLY A 97 2.30 -4.33 19.09
CA GLY A 97 3.65 -4.88 19.26
C GLY A 97 3.72 -6.41 19.33
N THR A 98 2.66 -7.13 18.92
CA THR A 98 2.62 -8.61 19.01
C THR A 98 3.38 -9.30 17.88
N ILE A 99 3.65 -8.57 16.79
CA ILE A 99 4.47 -9.02 15.67
C ILE A 99 5.41 -7.89 15.25
N GLN A 100 6.50 -8.25 14.56
CA GLN A 100 7.45 -7.29 14.00
C GLN A 100 7.23 -7.15 12.48
N PRO A 101 7.24 -5.90 11.96
CA PRO A 101 7.17 -5.67 10.52
C PRO A 101 8.52 -5.95 9.86
N VAL A 102 8.49 -6.29 8.58
CA VAL A 102 9.68 -6.33 7.73
C VAL A 102 9.92 -4.95 7.15
N LYS A 103 11.17 -4.47 7.18
CA LYS A 103 11.58 -3.16 6.65
C LYS A 103 12.17 -3.25 5.25
N TYR A 104 12.16 -2.13 4.52
CA TYR A 104 12.87 -2.03 3.24
C TYR A 104 14.37 -2.32 3.37
N ASP A 105 15.04 -1.93 4.47
CA ASP A 105 16.47 -2.22 4.69
C ASP A 105 16.79 -3.72 4.66
N GLN A 106 15.84 -4.55 5.13
CA GLN A 106 16.01 -6.01 5.10
C GLN A 106 15.85 -6.57 3.68
N ILE A 107 15.09 -5.91 2.82
CA ILE A 107 14.98 -6.25 1.39
C ILE A 107 16.20 -5.72 0.63
N GLU A 108 16.70 -4.54 0.97
CA GLU A 108 17.91 -3.96 0.39
C GLU A 108 19.14 -4.86 0.63
N ALA A 109 19.23 -5.49 1.80
CA ALA A 109 20.23 -6.50 2.10
C ALA A 109 20.14 -7.77 1.22
N ILE A 110 19.00 -8.01 0.56
CA ILE A 110 18.85 -9.06 -0.47
C ILE A 110 19.27 -8.51 -1.83
N SER A 111 18.68 -7.37 -2.22
CA SER A 111 18.94 -6.68 -3.48
C SER A 111 18.44 -5.23 -3.39
N SER A 112 19.31 -4.28 -3.69
CA SER A 112 18.96 -2.85 -3.74
C SER A 112 17.94 -2.58 -4.85
N ASP A 113 18.12 -3.21 -6.01
CA ASP A 113 17.21 -3.10 -7.16
C ASP A 113 15.82 -3.63 -6.81
N LEU A 114 15.74 -4.79 -6.16
CA LEU A 114 14.46 -5.32 -5.68
C LEU A 114 13.77 -4.36 -4.70
N LYS A 115 14.52 -3.77 -3.77
CA LYS A 115 13.97 -2.77 -2.85
C LYS A 115 13.41 -1.57 -3.64
N ASN A 116 14.16 -1.06 -4.62
CA ASN A 116 13.77 0.08 -5.41
C ASN A 116 12.52 -0.20 -6.26
N ALA A 117 12.48 -1.34 -6.96
CA ALA A 117 11.34 -1.79 -7.75
C ALA A 117 10.07 -1.93 -6.90
N LEU A 118 10.15 -2.65 -5.77
CA LEU A 118 9.02 -2.83 -4.85
C LEU A 118 8.56 -1.50 -4.22
N LYS A 119 9.50 -0.59 -3.94
CA LYS A 119 9.21 0.73 -3.41
C LYS A 119 8.49 1.59 -4.43
N LEU A 120 9.00 1.65 -5.65
CA LEU A 120 8.38 2.37 -6.76
C LEU A 120 6.96 1.88 -7.00
N PHE A 121 6.76 0.56 -7.12
CA PHE A 121 5.44 -0.05 -7.26
C PHE A 121 4.50 0.36 -6.12
N CYS A 122 4.92 0.20 -4.86
CA CYS A 122 4.06 0.53 -3.71
C CYS A 122 3.73 2.02 -3.61
N ASP A 123 4.65 2.90 -4.02
CA ASP A 123 4.47 4.34 -3.99
C ASP A 123 3.57 4.82 -5.13
N CYS A 124 3.82 4.39 -6.37
CA CYS A 124 2.99 4.69 -7.53
C CYS A 124 1.55 4.18 -7.33
N LEU A 125 1.37 3.01 -6.72
CA LEU A 125 0.05 2.49 -6.40
C LEU A 125 -0.80 3.46 -5.56
N TYR A 126 -0.21 4.06 -4.54
CA TYR A 126 -0.91 4.99 -3.64
C TYR A 126 -0.96 6.42 -4.19
N ASP A 127 0.13 6.91 -4.77
CA ASP A 127 0.24 8.31 -5.23
C ASP A 127 -0.43 8.54 -6.58
N ASN A 128 -0.47 7.53 -7.45
CA ASN A 128 -0.96 7.65 -8.82
C ASN A 128 -2.13 6.70 -9.07
N CYS A 129 -1.92 5.38 -9.02
CA CYS A 129 -2.83 4.39 -9.60
C CYS A 129 -4.22 4.39 -8.97
N ILE A 130 -4.33 4.51 -7.64
CA ILE A 130 -5.63 4.48 -6.93
C ILE A 130 -6.59 5.62 -7.34
N LYS A 131 -6.09 6.66 -8.03
CA LYS A 131 -6.86 7.81 -8.51
C LYS A 131 -7.29 7.67 -9.98
N LEU A 132 -6.81 6.63 -10.67
CA LEU A 132 -7.07 6.39 -12.08
C LEU A 132 -8.29 5.47 -12.26
N GLU A 133 -8.93 5.61 -13.42
CA GLU A 133 -10.18 4.90 -13.76
C GLU A 133 -10.12 3.40 -13.53
N PRO A 134 -9.09 2.67 -14.01
CA PRO A 134 -9.04 1.22 -13.84
C PRO A 134 -9.15 0.80 -12.37
N PHE A 135 -8.57 1.59 -11.46
CA PHE A 135 -8.61 1.30 -10.03
C PHE A 135 -9.93 1.73 -9.38
N TYR A 136 -10.42 2.95 -9.63
CA TYR A 136 -11.63 3.41 -8.94
C TYR A 136 -12.91 2.71 -9.43
N SER A 137 -12.96 2.26 -10.70
CA SER A 137 -14.08 1.47 -11.22
C SER A 137 -14.06 0.05 -10.67
N THR A 138 -12.87 -0.55 -10.56
CA THR A 138 -12.68 -1.90 -10.01
C THR A 138 -12.91 -1.97 -8.52
N PHE A 139 -12.37 -1.01 -7.75
CA PHE A 139 -12.40 -1.05 -6.29
C PHE A 139 -13.37 -0.01 -5.76
N GLU A 140 -12.98 1.26 -5.66
CA GLU A 140 -13.86 2.40 -5.35
C GLU A 140 -13.00 3.67 -5.36
N ASP A 141 -13.61 4.83 -5.61
CA ASP A 141 -12.94 6.12 -5.51
C ASP A 141 -12.50 6.44 -4.06
N ILE A 142 -11.26 6.90 -3.90
CA ILE A 142 -10.68 7.20 -2.57
C ILE A 142 -11.40 8.33 -1.83
N ASN A 143 -11.98 9.31 -2.54
CA ASN A 143 -12.77 10.36 -1.92
C ASN A 143 -14.10 9.80 -1.41
N LYS A 144 -14.73 8.88 -2.14
CA LYS A 144 -15.93 8.16 -1.64
C LYS A 144 -15.63 7.39 -0.36
N TYR A 145 -14.49 6.69 -0.31
CA TYR A 145 -14.03 6.05 0.91
C TYR A 145 -13.83 7.06 2.05
N TYR A 146 -13.10 8.16 1.78
CA TYR A 146 -12.86 9.22 2.76
C TYR A 146 -14.17 9.77 3.36
N LYS A 147 -15.15 10.09 2.51
CA LYS A 147 -16.46 10.60 2.95
C LYS A 147 -17.20 9.59 3.83
N THR A 148 -17.10 8.30 3.50
CA THR A 148 -17.71 7.20 4.26
C THR A 148 -17.15 7.08 5.68
N ILE A 149 -15.85 7.30 5.85
CA ILE A 149 -15.18 7.14 7.15
C ILE A 149 -15.22 8.41 8.02
N VAL A 150 -15.26 9.60 7.41
CA VAL A 150 -15.27 10.87 8.14
C VAL A 150 -16.71 11.32 8.46
N LYS A 151 -17.67 11.06 7.57
CA LYS A 151 -19.08 11.49 7.68
C LYS A 151 -19.19 12.97 8.08
N LYS A 152 -19.93 13.26 9.15
CA LYS A 152 -20.09 14.61 9.73
C LYS A 152 -19.01 14.95 10.78
N SER A 153 -18.15 14.01 11.15
CA SER A 153 -17.13 14.21 12.19
C SER A 153 -15.93 14.94 11.61
N SER A 154 -15.73 16.19 12.02
CA SER A 154 -14.53 16.97 11.68
C SER A 154 -13.34 16.70 12.61
N VAL A 155 -13.41 15.77 13.57
CA VAL A 155 -12.32 15.52 14.51
C VAL A 155 -11.17 14.72 13.86
N CYS A 156 -9.96 15.30 13.87
CA CYS A 156 -8.73 14.63 13.45
C CYS A 156 -8.49 13.32 14.23
N LYS A 157 -8.17 12.23 13.52
CA LYS A 157 -7.94 10.92 14.15
C LYS A 157 -6.53 10.75 14.73
N CYS A 158 -5.63 11.69 14.47
CA CYS A 158 -4.29 11.73 15.08
C CYS A 158 -4.30 12.54 16.39
N CYS A 159 -4.64 13.84 16.35
CA CYS A 159 -4.54 14.70 17.53
C CYS A 159 -5.83 14.84 18.35
N GLY A 160 -7.00 14.58 17.76
CA GLY A 160 -8.30 14.84 18.41
C GLY A 160 -8.66 16.32 18.62
N ILE A 161 -7.76 17.26 18.27
CA ILE A 161 -7.90 18.70 18.55
C ILE A 161 -8.35 19.47 17.30
N HIS A 162 -7.59 19.34 16.21
CA HIS A 162 -7.81 20.10 14.99
C HIS A 162 -8.82 19.43 14.06
N LYS A 163 -9.35 20.23 13.11
CA LYS A 163 -10.40 19.78 12.20
C LYS A 163 -9.84 19.08 10.95
N VAL A 164 -10.60 18.12 10.43
CA VAL A 164 -10.50 17.55 9.08
C VAL A 164 -11.72 17.93 8.26
N LEU A 165 -11.57 17.96 6.94
CA LEU A 165 -12.68 18.20 6.03
C LEU A 165 -13.70 17.05 6.12
N THR A 166 -14.98 17.38 6.16
CA THR A 166 -16.07 16.41 6.29
C THR A 166 -16.63 15.96 4.94
N GLN A 167 -17.62 15.05 4.94
CA GLN A 167 -18.27 14.58 3.71
C GLN A 167 -18.93 15.68 2.85
N PHE A 168 -19.19 16.86 3.45
CA PHE A 168 -19.83 18.00 2.79
C PHE A 168 -18.85 18.88 2.01
N HIS A 169 -17.55 18.61 2.10
CA HIS A 169 -16.54 19.35 1.36
C HIS A 169 -16.26 18.68 0.01
N THR A 170 -15.86 19.48 -0.97
CA THR A 170 -15.40 19.01 -2.29
C THR A 170 -14.07 18.30 -2.18
N HIS A 171 -13.14 18.89 -1.44
CA HIS A 171 -11.82 18.34 -1.15
C HIS A 171 -11.82 17.44 0.11
N ARG A 172 -10.83 16.55 0.19
CA ARG A 172 -10.56 15.74 1.38
C ARG A 172 -9.32 16.22 2.10
N SER A 173 -9.26 16.05 3.42
CA SER A 173 -7.99 16.10 4.14
C SER A 173 -7.13 14.88 3.84
N ALA A 174 -5.88 14.91 4.29
CA ALA A 174 -4.94 13.81 4.11
C ALA A 174 -5.42 12.52 4.79
N LEU A 175 -5.08 11.40 4.16
CA LEU A 175 -5.14 10.06 4.75
C LEU A 175 -3.71 9.63 5.02
N ASP A 176 -3.34 9.51 6.29
CA ASP A 176 -1.95 9.21 6.68
C ASP A 176 -1.85 7.81 7.32
N HIS A 177 -0.65 7.23 7.26
CA HIS A 177 -0.39 5.86 7.65
C HIS A 177 -0.01 5.74 9.14
N TYR A 178 -0.60 4.78 9.87
CA TYR A 178 -0.08 4.41 11.20
C TYR A 178 1.35 3.89 11.12
N LEU A 179 1.60 3.02 10.14
CA LEU A 179 2.91 2.48 9.81
C LEU A 179 3.39 3.13 8.51
N PRO A 180 4.42 3.99 8.56
CA PRO A 180 4.83 4.75 7.39
C PRO A 180 5.29 3.85 6.25
N ARG A 181 4.68 4.03 5.07
CA ARG A 181 5.07 3.32 3.84
C ARG A 181 6.51 3.56 3.41
N LYS A 182 7.18 4.61 3.92
CA LYS A 182 8.61 4.87 3.69
C LYS A 182 9.50 3.73 4.19
N TYR A 183 9.13 3.11 5.32
CA TYR A 183 9.95 2.11 6.00
C TYR A 183 9.46 0.68 5.76
N TYR A 184 8.14 0.51 5.56
CA TYR A 184 7.50 -0.79 5.54
C TYR A 184 6.81 -1.04 4.19
N PRO A 185 7.25 -2.04 3.40
CA PRO A 185 6.63 -2.36 2.11
C PRO A 185 5.22 -2.95 2.27
N PHE A 186 4.47 -2.91 1.16
CA PHE A 186 3.16 -3.57 0.96
C PHE A 186 2.00 -3.11 1.85
N ASN A 187 2.19 -2.08 2.67
CA ASN A 187 1.16 -1.54 3.56
C ASN A 187 0.55 -0.21 3.06
N SER A 188 1.00 0.29 1.89
CA SER A 188 0.64 1.61 1.36
C SER A 188 -0.86 1.71 1.04
N LEU A 189 -1.43 0.62 0.51
CA LEU A 189 -2.85 0.51 0.16
C LEU A 189 -3.67 -0.31 1.17
N ASN A 190 -3.12 -0.61 2.34
CA ASN A 190 -3.91 -1.18 3.41
C ASN A 190 -4.76 -0.07 4.05
N PHE A 191 -6.04 -0.02 3.71
CA PHE A 191 -6.94 1.01 4.22
C PHE A 191 -7.25 0.90 5.73
N LYS A 192 -6.81 -0.16 6.42
CA LYS A 192 -6.78 -0.18 7.89
C LYS A 192 -5.54 0.52 8.46
N ASN A 193 -4.54 0.79 7.63
CA ASN A 193 -3.36 1.58 7.96
C ASN A 193 -3.59 3.08 7.77
N LEU A 194 -4.64 3.49 7.03
CA LEU A 194 -4.89 4.88 6.63
C LEU A 194 -5.96 5.55 7.50
N ILE A 195 -5.67 6.73 8.04
CA ILE A 195 -6.63 7.52 8.83
C ILE A 195 -6.74 8.98 8.38
N PRO A 196 -7.93 9.61 8.50
CA PRO A 196 -8.09 11.04 8.26
C PRO A 196 -7.34 11.87 9.30
N ILE A 197 -6.43 12.72 8.85
CA ILE A 197 -5.67 13.62 9.70
C ILE A 197 -5.79 15.08 9.25
N CYS A 198 -5.57 16.02 10.17
CA CYS A 198 -5.57 17.44 9.84
C CYS A 198 -4.23 17.85 9.21
N ASP A 199 -4.22 18.99 8.53
CA ASP A 199 -3.04 19.47 7.81
C ASP A 199 -1.87 19.76 8.75
N ILE A 200 -2.14 20.22 9.98
CA ILE A 200 -1.12 20.45 11.01
C ILE A 200 -0.40 19.14 11.38
N CYS A 201 -1.16 18.08 11.70
CA CYS A 201 -0.58 16.76 11.98
C CYS A 201 0.22 16.25 10.79
N ASN A 202 -0.33 16.39 9.57
CA ASN A 202 0.30 15.92 8.35
C ASN A 202 1.66 16.60 8.11
N ILE A 203 1.73 17.92 8.29
CA ILE A 203 2.97 18.69 8.20
C ILE A 203 3.98 18.26 9.26
N CYS A 204 3.56 18.11 10.53
CA CYS A 204 4.44 17.69 11.62
C CYS A 204 5.06 16.31 11.37
N ILE A 205 4.27 15.36 10.88
CA ILE A 205 4.73 14.01 10.53
C ILE A 205 5.69 14.07 9.34
N THR A 206 5.33 14.79 8.28
CA THR A 206 6.17 14.96 7.08
C THR A 206 7.52 15.60 7.41
N LYS A 207 7.55 16.65 8.24
CA LYS A 207 8.80 17.30 8.68
C LYS A 207 9.67 16.36 9.51
N ARG A 208 9.08 15.57 10.42
CA ARG A 208 9.83 14.56 11.21
C ARG A 208 10.43 13.46 10.35
N ILE A 209 9.76 13.07 9.26
CA ILE A 209 10.28 12.06 8.32
C ILE A 209 11.46 12.61 7.52
N LYS A 210 11.48 13.91 7.19
CA LYS A 210 12.60 14.55 6.48
C LYS A 210 13.84 14.70 7.37
N ASN A 211 13.67 14.97 8.66
CA ASN A 211 14.78 15.18 9.60
C ASN A 211 15.39 13.88 10.17
N LYS A 212 14.90 12.71 9.73
CA LYS A 212 15.42 11.38 10.13
C LYS A 212 16.02 10.58 8.95
N THR A 213 16.22 11.25 7.82
CA THR A 213 17.00 10.78 6.67
C THR A 213 18.25 11.63 6.57
#